data_AF-A0A101S5Y4-F1
#
_entry.id   AF-A0A101S5Y4-F1
#
_cell.length_a   1.000
_cell.length_b   1.000
_cell.length_c   1.000
_cell.angle_alpha   90.00
_cell.angle_beta   90.00
_cell.angle_gamma   90.00
#
_symmetry.space_group_name_H-M   'P 1'
#
loop_
_entity.id
_entity.type
_entity.pdbx_description
1 polymer ?
#
loop_
_entity_poly.entity_id
_entity_poly.type
_entity_poly.pdbx_seq_one_letter_code
_entity_poly.pdbx_strand_id
1 'polypeptide(L)'
;MDALRAALKESPDVLSFTLGGTIDEETAAAAEADGVPREFLDFCRVLDGASCGPSVQLFGLDEAEEHQFYCEPVVDSPLDLSPHKLFCIGMTNQTPVFLDRASGAVLGIPAEHWEWVDAERFDQLAPGVEAYFLERLATFDEYKRLALVDDELVEYDDWLKLLRRAGLSG
;
A
#
# COMPACT_ATOMS: atom_id res chain seq x y z
N MET A 1 6.63 11.50 -6.90
CA MET A 1 7.78 10.81 -6.30
C MET A 1 8.94 11.73 -5.93
N ASP A 2 9.45 12.56 -6.84
CA ASP A 2 10.63 13.41 -6.54
C ASP A 2 10.41 14.40 -5.39
N ALA A 3 9.21 15.00 -5.28
CA ALA A 3 8.86 15.89 -4.17
C ALA A 3 8.92 15.19 -2.81
N LEU A 4 8.40 13.95 -2.72
CA LEU A 4 8.46 13.13 -1.50
C LEU A 4 9.91 12.77 -1.13
N ARG A 5 10.71 12.35 -2.13
CA ARG A 5 12.13 12.03 -1.91
C ARG A 5 12.94 13.26 -1.50
N ALA A 6 12.63 14.43 -2.05
CA ALA A 6 13.27 15.69 -1.66
C ALA A 6 12.90 16.07 -0.22
N ALA A 7 11.62 16.04 0.12
CA ALA A 7 11.14 16.32 1.49
C ALA A 7 11.72 15.34 2.52
N LEU A 8 11.91 14.07 2.15
CA LEU A 8 12.56 13.06 2.98
C LEU A 8 14.05 13.40 3.25
N LYS A 9 14.80 13.83 2.23
CA LYS A 9 16.23 14.20 2.37
C LYS A 9 16.45 15.39 3.32
N GLU A 10 15.46 16.26 3.46
CA GLU A 10 15.49 17.39 4.39
C GLU A 10 15.18 16.99 5.84
N SER A 11 14.83 15.72 6.11
CA SER A 11 14.56 15.19 7.46
C SER A 11 14.94 13.72 7.61
N PRO A 12 16.24 13.39 7.47
CA PRO A 12 16.73 12.01 7.46
C PRO A 12 16.55 11.28 8.80
N ASP A 13 16.49 12.01 9.92
CA ASP A 13 16.53 11.42 11.27
C ASP A 13 15.19 10.86 11.77
N VAL A 14 14.07 11.14 11.08
CA VAL A 14 12.72 10.73 11.52
C VAL A 14 11.99 9.85 10.49
N LEU A 15 12.38 9.88 9.21
CA LEU A 15 11.56 9.35 8.10
C LEU A 15 12.32 8.41 7.14
N SER A 16 13.57 8.04 7.44
CA SER A 16 14.42 7.29 6.50
C SER A 16 13.86 5.92 6.08
N PHE A 17 12.95 5.34 6.86
CA PHE A 17 12.31 4.05 6.60
C PHE A 17 10.91 4.16 5.97
N THR A 18 10.44 5.38 5.72
CA THR A 18 9.08 5.65 5.25
C THR A 18 8.91 5.33 3.76
N LEU A 19 9.94 5.55 2.95
CA LEU A 19 9.93 5.24 1.52
C LEU A 19 11.00 4.19 1.24
N GLY A 20 10.59 3.08 0.61
CA GLY A 20 11.49 2.05 0.14
C GLY A 20 12.38 2.52 -1.00
N GLY A 21 13.28 1.62 -1.41
CA GLY A 21 14.22 1.85 -2.50
C GLY A 21 13.56 1.72 -3.87
N THR A 22 14.30 1.11 -4.78
CA THR A 22 13.81 0.70 -6.10
C THR A 22 14.42 -0.65 -6.40
N ILE A 23 13.66 -1.55 -7.03
CA ILE A 23 14.23 -2.79 -7.56
C ILE A 23 14.84 -2.55 -8.95
N ASP A 24 15.88 -3.32 -9.28
CA ASP A 24 16.46 -3.29 -10.62
C ASP A 24 15.72 -4.25 -11.59
N GLU A 25 16.11 -4.21 -12.86
CA GLU A 25 15.46 -5.01 -13.90
C GLU A 25 15.71 -6.52 -13.73
N GLU A 26 16.84 -6.92 -13.15
CA GLU A 26 17.16 -8.33 -12.92
C GLU A 26 16.25 -8.89 -11.83
N THR A 27 16.13 -8.17 -10.71
CA THR A 27 15.20 -8.50 -9.62
C THR A 27 13.76 -8.54 -10.12
N ALA A 28 13.32 -7.53 -10.88
CA ALA A 28 11.95 -7.48 -11.39
C ALA A 28 11.65 -8.64 -12.35
N ALA A 29 12.58 -9.00 -13.24
CA ALA A 29 12.39 -10.12 -14.16
C ALA A 29 12.33 -11.48 -13.43
N ALA A 30 13.12 -11.66 -12.38
CA ALA A 30 13.07 -12.85 -11.54
C ALA A 30 11.71 -12.97 -10.83
N ALA A 31 11.26 -11.89 -10.19
CA ALA A 31 9.97 -11.85 -9.49
C ALA A 31 8.77 -12.04 -10.44
N GLU A 32 8.83 -11.50 -11.66
CA GLU A 32 7.79 -11.73 -12.68
C GLU A 32 7.72 -13.21 -13.06
N ALA A 33 8.86 -13.89 -13.19
CA ALA A 33 8.93 -15.32 -13.46
C ALA A 33 8.35 -16.17 -12.32
N ASP A 34 8.49 -15.68 -11.08
CA ASP A 34 7.90 -16.30 -9.87
C ASP A 34 6.41 -15.94 -9.68
N GLY A 35 5.83 -15.17 -10.60
CA GLY A 35 4.41 -14.90 -10.66
C GLY A 35 3.97 -13.65 -9.89
N VAL A 36 4.89 -12.75 -9.56
CA VAL A 36 4.54 -11.42 -9.04
C VAL A 36 3.88 -10.59 -10.16
N PRO A 37 2.76 -9.90 -9.89
CA PRO A 37 2.09 -9.10 -10.91
C PRO A 37 2.99 -8.00 -11.47
N ARG A 38 3.06 -7.91 -12.80
CA ARG A 38 3.87 -6.90 -13.50
C ARG A 38 3.56 -5.47 -13.06
N GLU A 39 2.30 -5.14 -12.80
CA GLU A 39 1.92 -3.80 -12.34
C GLU A 39 2.57 -3.43 -10.99
N PHE A 40 2.62 -4.39 -10.07
CA PHE A 40 3.31 -4.19 -8.79
C PHE A 40 4.82 -4.02 -8.98
N LEU A 41 5.43 -4.81 -9.88
CA LEU A 41 6.86 -4.68 -10.22
C LEU A 41 7.19 -3.35 -10.89
N ASP A 42 6.35 -2.88 -11.81
CA ASP A 42 6.48 -1.57 -12.44
C ASP A 42 6.43 -0.46 -11.38
N PHE A 43 5.61 -0.61 -10.34
CA PHE A 43 5.63 0.29 -9.20
C PHE A 43 6.90 0.15 -8.36
N CYS A 44 7.34 -1.07 -8.00
CA CYS A 44 8.55 -1.31 -7.20
C CYS A 44 9.85 -0.80 -7.88
N ARG A 45 9.89 -0.73 -9.20
CA ARG A 45 10.99 -0.08 -9.96
C ARG A 45 11.08 1.42 -9.65
N VAL A 46 9.99 2.05 -9.23
CA VAL A 46 9.91 3.46 -8.85
C VAL A 46 9.93 3.65 -7.34
N LEU A 47 9.24 2.78 -6.59
CA LEU A 47 9.16 2.82 -5.14
C LEU A 47 8.90 1.41 -4.61
N ASP A 48 9.92 0.81 -4.00
CA ASP A 48 9.83 -0.53 -3.42
C ASP A 48 9.25 -0.49 -1.99
N GLY A 49 7.98 -0.11 -1.89
CA GLY A 49 7.24 -0.01 -0.63
C GLY A 49 7.21 1.38 0.00
N ALA A 50 6.21 1.59 0.85
CA ALA A 50 6.04 2.80 1.65
C ALA A 50 5.39 2.49 3.01
N SER A 51 6.12 2.75 4.10
CA SER A 51 5.58 2.71 5.45
C SER A 51 5.02 4.09 5.78
N CYS A 52 3.71 4.27 5.55
CA CYS A 52 3.05 5.56 5.69
C CYS A 52 2.62 5.84 7.14
N GLY A 53 2.94 4.98 8.09
CA GLY A 53 2.54 5.12 9.49
C GLY A 53 2.24 3.77 10.13
N PRO A 54 1.76 3.74 11.38
CA PRO A 54 1.46 2.48 12.08
C PRO A 54 0.27 1.72 11.49
N SER A 55 -0.61 2.42 10.77
CA SER A 55 -1.86 1.87 10.28
C SER A 55 -1.84 1.56 8.78
N VAL A 56 -0.95 2.16 7.99
CA VAL A 56 -0.96 2.04 6.53
C VAL A 56 0.44 1.74 6.01
N GLN A 57 0.55 0.64 5.30
CA GLN A 57 1.79 0.17 4.70
C GLN A 57 1.51 -0.31 3.28
N LEU A 58 2.28 0.16 2.31
CA LEU A 58 2.40 -0.46 1.00
C LEU A 58 3.70 -1.28 1.02
N PHE A 59 3.61 -2.57 0.75
CA PHE A 59 4.75 -3.49 0.82
C PHE A 59 5.74 -3.22 -0.32
N GLY A 60 7.02 -3.40 -0.02
CA GLY A 60 8.03 -3.66 -1.04
C GLY A 60 7.98 -5.12 -1.47
N LEU A 61 8.82 -5.51 -2.43
CA LEU A 61 8.83 -6.85 -3.01
C LEU A 61 9.03 -7.94 -1.96
N ASP A 62 10.12 -7.87 -1.18
CA ASP A 62 10.46 -8.87 -0.15
C ASP A 62 9.33 -9.00 0.88
N GLU A 63 8.82 -7.88 1.37
CA GLU A 63 7.73 -7.85 2.35
C GLU A 63 6.44 -8.45 1.77
N ALA A 64 6.11 -8.14 0.50
CA ALA A 64 4.94 -8.69 -0.14
C ALA A 64 5.03 -10.22 -0.22
N GLU A 65 6.18 -10.78 -0.59
CA GLU A 65 6.38 -12.24 -0.66
C GLU A 65 6.09 -12.93 0.68
N GLU A 66 6.52 -12.35 1.80
CA GLU A 66 6.27 -12.89 3.14
C GLU A 66 4.79 -12.84 3.55
N HIS A 67 3.99 -11.98 2.91
CA HIS A 67 2.59 -11.71 3.28
C HIS A 67 1.56 -12.29 2.29
N GLN A 68 1.98 -13.14 1.34
CA GLN A 68 1.03 -13.76 0.40
C GLN A 68 0.08 -14.77 1.04
N PHE A 69 0.32 -15.21 2.27
CA PHE A 69 -0.62 -16.06 3.02
C PHE A 69 -1.99 -15.40 3.20
N TYR A 70 -2.11 -14.07 3.14
CA TYR A 70 -3.40 -13.37 3.15
C TYR A 70 -4.27 -13.66 1.92
N CYS A 71 -3.70 -14.15 0.83
CA CYS A 71 -4.45 -14.55 -0.36
C CYS A 71 -4.97 -15.98 -0.26
N GLU A 72 -4.56 -16.77 0.74
CA GLU A 72 -5.01 -18.14 0.90
C GLU A 72 -6.48 -18.22 1.32
N PRO A 73 -7.22 -19.24 0.87
CA PRO A 73 -8.59 -19.47 1.31
C PRO A 73 -8.68 -19.60 2.83
N VAL A 74 -9.55 -18.79 3.45
CA VAL A 74 -9.88 -18.87 4.87
C VAL A 74 -11.19 -19.60 5.03
N VAL A 75 -11.24 -20.56 5.96
CA VAL A 75 -12.47 -21.31 6.27
C VAL A 75 -13.55 -20.35 6.75
N ASP A 76 -14.76 -20.52 6.22
CA ASP A 76 -15.95 -19.70 6.53
C ASP A 76 -15.86 -18.22 6.12
N SER A 77 -14.78 -17.79 5.45
CA SER A 77 -14.73 -16.45 4.87
C SER A 77 -15.62 -16.38 3.60
N PRO A 78 -16.49 -15.36 3.47
CA PRO A 78 -17.28 -15.16 2.27
C PRO A 78 -16.46 -14.58 1.11
N LEU A 79 -15.23 -14.10 1.36
CA LEU A 79 -14.34 -13.58 0.32
C LEU A 79 -13.80 -14.72 -0.55
N ASP A 80 -13.74 -14.46 -1.85
CA ASP A 80 -13.15 -15.37 -2.85
C ASP A 80 -11.62 -15.26 -2.87
N LEU A 81 -10.99 -15.53 -1.71
CA LEU A 81 -9.55 -15.46 -1.51
C LEU A 81 -8.86 -16.56 -2.33
N SER A 82 -7.94 -16.14 -3.20
CA SER A 82 -7.14 -17.06 -3.98
C SER A 82 -5.82 -16.43 -4.40
N PRO A 83 -4.67 -17.11 -4.21
CA PRO A 83 -3.38 -16.63 -4.73
C PRO A 83 -3.34 -16.53 -6.26
N HIS A 84 -4.27 -17.20 -6.96
CA HIS A 84 -4.43 -17.08 -8.42
C HIS A 84 -5.17 -15.83 -8.86
N LYS A 85 -5.96 -15.21 -7.97
CA LYS A 85 -6.77 -14.02 -8.25
C LYS A 85 -6.19 -12.77 -7.61
N LEU A 86 -5.60 -12.91 -6.45
CA LEU A 86 -5.14 -11.81 -5.61
C LEU A 86 -3.63 -11.88 -5.42
N PHE A 87 -3.05 -10.71 -5.13
CA PHE A 87 -1.69 -10.56 -4.65
C PHE A 87 -1.69 -9.52 -3.53
N CYS A 88 -1.17 -9.86 -2.34
CA CYS A 88 -1.18 -8.94 -1.21
C CYS A 88 -0.09 -7.87 -1.41
N ILE A 89 -0.47 -6.60 -1.40
CA ILE A 89 0.45 -5.47 -1.67
C ILE A 89 0.61 -4.52 -0.48
N GLY A 90 -0.08 -4.76 0.63
CA GLY A 90 0.01 -3.88 1.78
C GLY A 90 -1.01 -4.17 2.85
N MET A 91 -1.05 -3.28 3.84
CA MET A 91 -2.07 -3.27 4.88
C MET A 91 -2.62 -1.88 5.12
N THR A 92 -3.89 -1.84 5.53
CA THR A 92 -4.56 -0.65 6.04
C THR A 92 -5.37 -1.04 7.26
N ASN A 93 -5.12 -0.41 8.40
CA ASN A 93 -5.76 -0.69 9.69
C ASN A 93 -5.76 -2.20 10.05
N GLN A 94 -4.63 -2.88 9.86
CA GLN A 94 -4.47 -4.34 10.06
C GLN A 94 -5.29 -5.23 9.11
N THR A 95 -5.81 -4.67 8.03
CA THR A 95 -6.52 -5.40 6.98
C THR A 95 -5.66 -5.46 5.71
N PRO A 96 -5.60 -6.60 5.02
CA PRO A 96 -4.80 -6.74 3.81
C PRO A 96 -5.38 -5.91 2.67
N VAL A 97 -4.49 -5.30 1.90
CA VAL A 97 -4.78 -4.61 0.64
C VAL A 97 -4.27 -5.50 -0.49
N PHE A 98 -5.14 -5.78 -1.46
CA PHE A 98 -4.86 -6.71 -2.53
C PHE A 98 -4.76 -6.00 -3.88
N LEU A 99 -3.96 -6.57 -4.77
CA LEU A 99 -4.00 -6.32 -6.21
C LEU A 99 -4.80 -7.45 -6.87
N ASP A 100 -5.83 -7.10 -7.62
CA ASP A 100 -6.53 -8.04 -8.49
C ASP A 100 -5.66 -8.36 -9.71
N ARG A 101 -5.25 -9.60 -9.84
CA ARG A 101 -4.41 -10.08 -10.95
C ARG A 101 -5.09 -9.98 -12.30
N ALA A 102 -6.43 -9.97 -12.35
CA ALA A 102 -7.18 -9.90 -13.60
C ALA A 102 -7.32 -8.48 -14.12
N SER A 103 -7.62 -7.52 -13.24
CA SER A 103 -7.89 -6.14 -13.64
C SER A 103 -6.77 -5.14 -13.36
N GLY A 104 -5.83 -5.47 -12.47
CA GLY A 104 -4.87 -4.53 -11.93
C GLY A 104 -5.44 -3.62 -10.83
N ALA A 105 -6.73 -3.74 -10.50
CA ALA A 105 -7.34 -2.88 -9.49
C ALA A 105 -6.80 -3.19 -8.09
N VAL A 106 -6.67 -2.14 -7.27
CA VAL A 106 -6.37 -2.27 -5.85
C VAL A 106 -7.67 -2.44 -5.08
N LEU A 107 -7.73 -3.50 -4.28
CA LEU A 107 -8.88 -3.95 -3.53
C LEU A 107 -8.59 -3.89 -2.02
N GLY A 108 -9.61 -3.56 -1.24
CA GLY A 108 -9.60 -3.67 0.21
C GLY A 108 -10.99 -4.05 0.71
N ILE A 109 -11.14 -4.21 2.01
CA ILE A 109 -12.47 -4.42 2.59
C ILE A 109 -13.22 -3.08 2.74
N PRO A 110 -14.56 -3.09 2.75
CA PRO A 110 -15.33 -1.89 3.02
C PRO A 110 -15.02 -1.32 4.41
N ALA A 111 -15.04 0.00 4.55
CA ALA A 111 -14.63 0.69 5.78
C ALA A 111 -15.51 0.36 7.00
N GLU A 112 -16.75 -0.08 6.78
CA GLU A 112 -17.67 -0.55 7.80
C GLU A 112 -17.27 -1.90 8.43
N HIS A 113 -16.40 -2.68 7.78
CA HIS A 113 -15.89 -3.94 8.31
C HIS A 113 -14.54 -3.73 9.01
N TRP A 114 -14.42 -4.24 10.23
CA TRP A 114 -13.18 -4.14 11.01
C TRP A 114 -12.34 -5.42 10.93
N GLU A 115 -12.99 -6.56 10.65
CA GLU A 115 -12.35 -7.86 10.50
C GLU A 115 -12.48 -8.31 9.04
N TRP A 116 -11.34 -8.41 8.36
CA TRP A 116 -11.32 -8.66 6.92
C TRP A 116 -11.83 -10.05 6.55
N VAL A 117 -11.64 -11.04 7.43
CA VAL A 117 -12.10 -12.42 7.21
C VAL A 117 -13.62 -12.52 7.13
N ASP A 118 -14.34 -11.59 7.75
CA ASP A 118 -15.80 -11.53 7.80
C ASP A 118 -16.40 -10.58 6.76
N ALA A 119 -15.57 -9.86 5.99
CA ALA A 119 -16.05 -8.90 5.02
C ALA A 119 -16.77 -9.61 3.86
N GLU A 120 -17.97 -9.17 3.51
CA GLU A 120 -18.81 -9.87 2.52
C GLU A 120 -18.31 -9.71 1.07
N ARG A 121 -17.46 -8.70 0.82
CA ARG A 121 -16.99 -8.32 -0.51
C ARG A 121 -15.73 -7.47 -0.41
N PHE A 122 -15.04 -7.30 -1.54
CA PHE A 122 -14.04 -6.26 -1.72
C PHE A 122 -14.66 -4.96 -2.26
N ASP A 123 -14.08 -3.84 -1.84
CA ASP A 123 -14.24 -2.54 -2.48
C ASP A 123 -12.98 -2.22 -3.30
N GLN A 124 -13.20 -1.61 -4.46
CA GLN A 124 -12.12 -1.07 -5.26
C GLN A 124 -11.62 0.24 -4.65
N LEU A 125 -10.39 0.24 -4.13
CA LEU A 125 -9.74 1.42 -3.55
C LEU A 125 -9.18 2.36 -4.63
N ALA A 126 -8.63 1.77 -5.69
CA ALA A 126 -8.06 2.47 -6.85
C ALA A 126 -8.02 1.57 -8.09
N PRO A 127 -7.94 2.13 -9.31
CA PRO A 127 -7.82 1.35 -10.54
C PRO A 127 -6.43 0.71 -10.76
N GLY A 128 -5.45 1.00 -9.91
CA GLY A 128 -4.08 0.50 -10.02
C GLY A 128 -3.19 0.91 -8.86
N VAL A 129 -2.00 0.32 -8.74
CA VAL A 129 -1.07 0.55 -7.61
C VAL A 129 -0.57 2.00 -7.59
N GLU A 130 -0.23 2.55 -8.75
CA GLU A 130 0.19 3.95 -8.87
C GLU A 130 -0.94 4.91 -8.45
N ALA A 131 -2.16 4.68 -8.92
CA ALA A 131 -3.32 5.49 -8.55
C ALA A 131 -3.61 5.38 -7.06
N TYR A 132 -3.51 4.18 -6.48
CA TYR A 132 -3.65 3.99 -5.03
C TYR A 132 -2.63 4.83 -4.25
N PHE A 133 -1.36 4.75 -4.63
CA PHE A 133 -0.32 5.52 -3.98
C PHE A 133 -0.56 7.04 -4.12
N LEU A 134 -0.82 7.54 -5.33
CA LEU A 134 -0.94 8.98 -5.56
C LEU A 134 -2.23 9.58 -4.98
N GLU A 135 -3.36 8.91 -5.20
CA GLU A 135 -4.68 9.45 -4.85
C GLU A 135 -5.08 9.12 -3.41
N ARG A 136 -4.60 8.02 -2.83
CA ARG A 136 -4.96 7.63 -1.46
C ARG A 136 -3.86 7.88 -0.45
N LEU A 137 -2.61 7.56 -0.79
CA LEU A 137 -1.50 7.66 0.17
C LEU A 137 -0.82 9.02 0.11
N ALA A 138 -0.59 9.58 -1.08
CA ALA A 138 0.11 10.85 -1.27
C ALA A 138 -0.81 12.08 -1.24
N THR A 139 -2.08 11.91 -0.86
CA THR A 139 -3.07 12.98 -0.71
C THR A 139 -3.46 13.09 0.76
N PHE A 140 -3.28 14.28 1.34
CA PHE A 140 -3.36 14.48 2.80
C PHE A 140 -4.71 14.07 3.41
N ASP A 141 -5.82 14.57 2.88
CA ASP A 141 -7.15 14.27 3.42
C ASP A 141 -7.58 12.82 3.15
N GLU A 142 -7.15 12.26 2.03
CA GLU A 142 -7.43 10.85 1.68
C GLU A 142 -6.67 9.90 2.60
N TYR A 143 -5.37 10.13 2.82
CA TYR A 143 -4.58 9.34 3.75
C TYR A 143 -5.10 9.49 5.18
N LYS A 144 -5.39 10.72 5.62
CA LYS A 144 -5.92 10.96 6.96
C LYS A 144 -7.19 10.16 7.23
N ARG A 145 -8.10 10.11 6.25
CA ARG A 145 -9.32 9.29 6.33
C ARG A 145 -9.01 7.80 6.33
N LEU A 146 -8.12 7.36 5.45
CA LEU A 146 -7.74 5.96 5.32
C LEU A 146 -7.07 5.41 6.59
N ALA A 147 -6.15 6.19 7.18
CA ALA A 147 -5.39 5.85 8.37
C ALA A 147 -6.15 6.12 9.69
N LEU A 148 -7.40 6.62 9.61
CA LEU A 148 -8.25 6.97 10.75
C LEU A 148 -7.56 7.96 11.71
N VAL A 149 -6.86 8.95 11.16
CA VAL A 149 -6.13 9.97 11.93
C VAL A 149 -7.06 11.14 12.25
N ASP A 150 -7.40 11.28 13.53
CA ASP A 150 -8.19 12.41 14.02
C ASP A 150 -7.40 13.73 13.96
N ASP A 151 -8.11 14.88 13.95
CA ASP A 151 -7.52 16.23 13.88
C ASP A 151 -6.44 16.48 14.95
N GLU A 152 -6.63 15.94 16.15
CA GLU A 152 -5.69 16.08 17.27
C GLU A 152 -4.40 15.28 17.06
N LEU A 153 -4.44 14.23 16.23
CA LEU A 153 -3.33 13.33 15.96
C LEU A 153 -2.53 13.68 14.70
N VAL A 154 -3.06 14.57 13.85
CA VAL A 154 -2.43 15.01 12.60
C VAL A 154 -1.00 15.52 12.80
N GLU A 155 -0.76 16.30 13.86
CA GLU A 155 0.57 16.86 14.16
C GLU A 155 1.55 15.82 14.71
N TYR A 156 1.09 14.59 14.96
CA TYR A 156 1.93 13.47 15.41
C TYR A 156 2.19 12.44 14.30
N ASP A 157 1.34 12.39 13.28
CA ASP A 157 1.52 11.50 12.13
C ASP A 157 2.67 11.98 11.22
N ASP A 158 3.68 11.13 11.10
CA ASP A 158 4.92 11.44 10.41
C ASP A 158 4.78 11.47 8.88
N TRP A 159 3.82 10.72 8.34
CA TRP A 159 3.51 10.76 6.91
C TRP A 159 2.75 12.01 6.53
N LEU A 160 1.74 12.42 7.30
CA LEU A 160 1.04 13.70 7.08
C LEU A 160 2.00 14.89 7.15
N LYS A 161 2.99 14.87 8.07
CA LYS A 161 4.07 15.87 8.10
C LYS A 161 4.91 15.84 6.82
N LEU A 162 5.27 14.65 6.33
CA LEU A 162 6.03 14.49 5.09
C LEU A 162 5.25 15.03 3.88
N LEU A 163 3.95 14.69 3.76
CA LEU A 163 3.08 15.19 2.70
C LEU A 163 3.01 16.72 2.73
N ARG A 164 2.81 17.32 3.91
CA ARG A 164 2.77 18.78 4.08
C ARG A 164 4.07 19.44 3.63
N ARG A 165 5.23 18.86 3.96
CA ARG A 165 6.55 19.36 3.54
C ARG A 165 6.80 19.20 2.05
N ALA A 166 6.31 18.12 1.46
CA ALA A 166 6.35 17.90 0.01
C ALA A 166 5.39 18.81 -0.77
N GLY A 167 4.58 19.63 -0.09
CA GLY A 167 3.57 20.49 -0.71
C GLY A 167 2.33 19.73 -1.18
N LEU A 168 2.07 18.54 -0.63
CA LEU A 168 0.99 17.63 -1.00
C LEU A 168 -0.21 17.66 -0.03
N SER A 169 -0.38 18.78 0.69
CA SER A 169 -1.52 19.01 1.60
C SER A 169 -2.71 19.70 0.93
N GLY A 170 -2.82 19.59 -0.40
CA GLY A 170 -3.80 20.31 -1.22
C GLY A 170 -5.16 19.66 -1.25
#